data_AF-A0A954UGS3-F1
#
_entry.id   AF-A0A954UGS3-F1
#
_cell.length_a   1.000
_cell.length_b   1.000
_cell.length_c   1.000
_cell.angle_alpha   90.00
_cell.angle_beta   90.00
_cell.angle_gamma   90.00
#
_symmetry.space_group_name_H-M   'P 1'
#
loop_
_entity.id
_entity.type
_entity.pdbx_description
1 polymer ?
#
loop_
_entity_poly.entity_id
_entity_poly.type
_entity_poly.pdbx_seq_one_letter_code
_entity_poly.pdbx_strand_id
1 'polypeptide(L)'
;LTVGIAPSSMSENGGSATGTVSRGTDTTGNLTVNLGSSDTSEATVPAMVTIPDGQTSAMFPVTAVDDATVDGTQTVTITASAATFADGTDTIDVTDDDTAALSLSISPASMSENGGSATGTVSRNTGTTGNLTVNLASSDTSEATVPATVTIPDGQASAMFPVTAVDDAIVDGTQTV
;
A
#
# COMPACT_ATOMS: atom_id res chain seq x y z
N LEU A 1 -11.11 -16.88 -24.23
CA LEU A 1 -11.41 -15.44 -24.29
C LEU A 1 -10.11 -14.73 -24.66
N THR A 2 -10.17 -13.50 -25.13
CA THR A 2 -8.99 -12.63 -25.21
C THR A 2 -9.25 -11.37 -24.41
N VAL A 3 -8.24 -10.90 -23.69
CA VAL A 3 -8.28 -9.63 -22.95
C VAL A 3 -7.27 -8.70 -23.59
N GLY A 4 -7.60 -7.42 -23.69
CA GLY A 4 -6.67 -6.35 -24.02
C GLY A 4 -6.89 -5.17 -23.09
N ILE A 5 -5.83 -4.64 -22.49
CA ILE A 5 -5.86 -3.49 -21.58
C ILE A 5 -5.11 -2.32 -22.21
N ALA A 6 -5.71 -1.13 -22.16
CA ALA A 6 -5.09 0.10 -22.63
C ALA A 6 -5.41 1.28 -21.71
N PRO A 7 -4.42 2.14 -21.38
CA PRO A 7 -2.97 1.93 -21.61
C PRO A 7 -2.44 0.70 -20.85
N SER A 8 -1.25 0.21 -21.23
CA SER A 8 -0.59 -0.93 -20.55
C SER A 8 0.13 -0.54 -19.26
N SER A 9 0.09 0.75 -18.89
CA SER A 9 0.64 1.27 -17.64
C SER A 9 -0.24 2.39 -17.12
N MET A 10 -0.33 2.52 -15.80
CA MET A 10 -1.08 3.56 -15.10
C MET A 10 -0.38 3.93 -13.78
N SER A 11 -0.55 5.15 -13.30
CA SER A 11 -0.08 5.52 -11.94
C SER A 11 -1.07 5.06 -10.89
N GLU A 12 -0.58 4.65 -9.72
CA GLU A 12 -1.43 4.28 -8.60
C GLU A 12 -2.29 5.47 -8.11
N ASN A 13 -1.73 6.68 -8.13
CA ASN A 13 -2.41 7.93 -7.81
C ASN A 13 -3.39 8.40 -8.89
N GLY A 14 -4.53 7.71 -8.95
CA GLY A 14 -5.68 8.09 -9.77
C GLY A 14 -5.57 7.71 -11.24
N GLY A 15 -4.63 6.83 -11.61
CA GLY A 15 -4.60 6.23 -12.92
C GLY A 15 -5.86 5.43 -13.24
N SER A 16 -6.22 5.38 -14.52
CA SER A 16 -7.27 4.48 -15.00
C SER A 16 -6.88 3.86 -16.34
N ALA A 17 -7.28 2.62 -16.55
CA ALA A 17 -7.18 1.92 -17.81
C ALA A 17 -8.51 1.26 -18.17
N THR A 18 -8.63 0.84 -19.43
CA THR A 18 -9.81 0.13 -19.91
C THR A 18 -9.43 -1.24 -20.43
N GLY A 19 -10.05 -2.26 -19.85
CA GLY A 19 -10.00 -3.62 -20.34
C GLY A 19 -11.09 -3.87 -21.38
N THR A 20 -10.76 -4.63 -22.42
CA THR A 20 -11.70 -5.16 -23.40
C THR A 20 -11.60 -6.67 -23.39
N VAL A 21 -12.72 -7.36 -23.11
CA VAL A 21 -12.80 -8.82 -23.27
C VAL A 21 -13.55 -9.15 -24.55
N SER A 22 -13.02 -10.11 -25.31
CA SER A 22 -13.60 -10.58 -26.56
C SER A 22 -13.79 -12.09 -26.59
N ARG A 23 -14.86 -12.54 -27.25
CA ARG A 23 -15.11 -13.95 -27.61
C ARG A 23 -14.84 -14.18 -29.09
N GLY A 24 -14.20 -15.30 -29.41
CA GLY A 24 -13.95 -15.76 -30.79
C GLY A 24 -14.93 -16.84 -31.27
N THR A 25 -16.04 -17.02 -30.57
CA THR A 25 -17.06 -18.06 -30.83
C THR A 25 -18.33 -17.44 -31.42
N ASP A 26 -19.38 -18.26 -31.59
CA ASP A 26 -20.72 -17.78 -31.91
C ASP A 26 -21.18 -16.66 -30.96
N THR A 27 -21.96 -15.72 -31.50
CA THR A 27 -22.42 -14.53 -30.80
C THR A 27 -23.86 -14.63 -30.29
N THR A 28 -24.49 -15.80 -30.43
CA THR A 28 -25.82 -16.06 -29.86
C THR A 28 -25.78 -16.08 -28.33
N GLY A 29 -26.68 -15.32 -27.71
CA GLY A 29 -26.84 -15.21 -26.27
C GLY A 29 -25.83 -14.27 -25.61
N ASN A 30 -26.27 -13.73 -24.46
CA ASN A 30 -25.40 -13.00 -23.55
C ASN A 30 -24.33 -13.96 -22.99
N LEU A 31 -23.08 -13.49 -22.94
CA LEU A 31 -22.00 -14.19 -22.27
C LEU A 31 -21.57 -13.39 -21.03
N THR A 32 -21.86 -13.94 -19.85
CA THR A 32 -21.31 -13.42 -18.60
C THR A 32 -19.87 -13.91 -18.42
N VAL A 33 -18.97 -12.97 -18.18
CA VAL A 33 -17.54 -13.20 -17.97
C VAL A 33 -17.19 -12.74 -16.56
N ASN A 34 -16.57 -13.63 -15.78
CA ASN A 34 -16.00 -13.28 -14.48
C ASN A 34 -14.63 -12.65 -14.70
N LEU A 35 -14.33 -11.59 -13.96
CA LEU A 35 -13.03 -10.92 -13.99
C LEU A 35 -12.32 -11.09 -12.65
N GLY A 36 -11.01 -11.17 -12.69
CA GLY A 36 -10.17 -11.21 -11.49
C GLY A 36 -8.89 -10.41 -11.70
N SER A 37 -8.39 -9.82 -10.61
CA SER A 37 -7.06 -9.22 -10.52
C SER A 37 -6.15 -10.13 -9.70
N SER A 38 -4.90 -10.29 -10.11
CA SER A 38 -3.89 -11.00 -9.31
C SER A 38 -3.46 -10.22 -8.08
N ASP A 39 -3.60 -8.90 -8.12
CA ASP A 39 -3.24 -8.01 -7.03
C ASP A 39 -4.25 -6.86 -6.89
N THR A 40 -5.05 -6.93 -5.83
CA THR A 40 -6.10 -5.94 -5.57
C THR A 40 -5.63 -4.79 -4.70
N SER A 41 -4.41 -4.82 -4.13
CA SER A 41 -3.83 -3.60 -3.55
C SER A 41 -3.37 -2.62 -4.63
N GLU A 42 -3.12 -3.12 -5.85
CA GLU A 42 -2.60 -2.30 -6.96
C GLU A 42 -3.66 -1.93 -8.00
N ALA A 43 -4.46 -2.91 -8.43
CA ALA A 43 -5.48 -2.68 -9.44
C ALA A 43 -6.74 -3.54 -9.25
N THR A 44 -7.89 -2.91 -9.43
CA THR A 44 -9.20 -3.54 -9.28
C THR A 44 -9.99 -3.53 -10.58
N VAL A 45 -10.87 -4.52 -10.71
CA VAL A 45 -11.84 -4.67 -11.80
C VAL A 45 -13.20 -5.04 -11.21
N PRO A 46 -14.33 -4.78 -11.90
CA PRO A 46 -15.62 -5.32 -11.49
C PRO A 46 -15.59 -6.85 -11.44
N ALA A 47 -16.38 -7.48 -10.58
CA ALA A 47 -16.40 -8.94 -10.48
C ALA A 47 -16.81 -9.66 -11.78
N MET A 48 -17.63 -9.00 -12.61
CA MET A 48 -18.08 -9.54 -13.89
C MET A 48 -18.37 -8.45 -14.91
N VAL A 49 -18.30 -8.82 -16.18
CA VAL A 49 -18.77 -8.04 -17.34
C VAL A 49 -19.60 -8.95 -18.23
N THR A 50 -20.57 -8.40 -18.96
CA THR A 50 -21.40 -9.16 -19.91
C THR A 50 -21.08 -8.73 -21.32
N ILE A 51 -20.74 -9.68 -22.19
CA ILE A 51 -20.75 -9.49 -23.64
C ILE A 51 -22.19 -9.72 -24.11
N PRO A 52 -22.91 -8.69 -24.61
CA PRO A 52 -24.31 -8.84 -24.99
C PRO A 52 -24.50 -9.77 -26.20
N ASP A 53 -25.72 -10.30 -26.35
CA ASP A 53 -26.15 -11.04 -27.53
C ASP A 53 -25.85 -10.27 -28.83
N GLY A 54 -25.34 -10.99 -29.83
CA GLY A 54 -24.88 -10.43 -31.10
C GLY A 54 -23.54 -9.68 -31.04
N GLN A 55 -22.97 -9.40 -29.87
CA GLN A 55 -21.69 -8.67 -29.73
C GLN A 55 -20.49 -9.61 -29.62
N THR A 56 -19.31 -9.15 -30.04
CA THR A 56 -18.06 -9.92 -29.90
C THR A 56 -17.23 -9.53 -28.69
N SER A 57 -17.50 -8.36 -28.09
CA SER A 57 -16.71 -7.83 -26.98
C SER A 57 -17.51 -6.96 -26.02
N ALA A 58 -16.94 -6.72 -24.84
CA ALA A 58 -17.40 -5.73 -23.88
C ALA A 58 -16.19 -5.08 -23.18
N MET A 59 -16.37 -3.82 -22.78
CA MET A 59 -15.36 -3.05 -22.05
C MET A 59 -15.65 -3.08 -20.55
N PHE A 60 -14.60 -3.00 -19.74
CA PHE A 60 -14.69 -2.86 -18.28
C PHE A 60 -13.57 -1.93 -17.78
N PRO A 61 -13.80 -1.19 -16.69
CA PRO A 61 -12.76 -0.35 -16.10
C PRO A 61 -11.70 -1.19 -15.39
N VAL A 62 -10.45 -0.73 -15.45
CA VAL A 62 -9.35 -1.14 -14.58
C VAL A 62 -8.94 0.09 -13.78
N THR A 63 -9.03 0.01 -12.46
CA THR A 63 -8.84 1.15 -11.56
C THR A 63 -7.66 0.88 -10.65
N ALA A 64 -6.69 1.80 -10.64
CA ALA A 64 -5.58 1.76 -9.70
C ALA A 64 -6.08 1.95 -8.28
N VAL A 65 -5.35 1.40 -7.33
CA VAL A 65 -5.53 1.63 -5.91
C VAL A 65 -4.26 2.30 -5.41
N ASP A 66 -4.43 3.52 -4.90
CA ASP A 66 -3.37 4.34 -4.32
C ASP A 66 -3.11 3.86 -2.89
N ASP A 67 -1.85 3.57 -2.55
CA ASP A 67 -1.46 3.29 -1.17
C ASP A 67 -0.41 4.28 -0.61
N ALA A 68 0.40 3.87 0.36
CA ALA A 68 1.42 4.73 0.97
C ALA A 68 2.78 4.01 1.07
N THR A 69 2.93 2.88 0.39
CA THR A 69 4.01 1.92 0.46
C THR A 69 4.91 2.08 -0.76
N VAL A 70 6.20 2.33 -0.52
CA VAL A 70 7.18 2.32 -1.60
C VAL A 70 7.55 0.88 -1.92
N ASP A 71 6.94 0.32 -2.95
CA ASP A 71 7.20 -1.03 -3.44
C ASP A 71 7.56 -1.10 -4.93
N GLY A 72 7.56 0.04 -5.63
CA GLY A 72 7.97 0.17 -7.02
C GLY A 72 6.86 -0.17 -8.02
N THR A 73 7.21 -0.29 -9.31
CA THR A 73 6.21 -0.64 -10.32
C THR A 73 5.76 -2.10 -10.17
N GLN A 74 4.45 -2.30 -9.99
CA GLN A 74 3.83 -3.60 -9.81
C GLN A 74 3.11 -4.04 -11.09
N THR A 75 3.40 -5.25 -11.58
CA THR A 75 2.72 -5.81 -12.74
C THR A 75 1.52 -6.66 -12.31
N VAL A 76 0.32 -6.20 -12.63
CA VAL A 76 -0.94 -6.88 -12.30
C VAL A 76 -1.45 -7.68 -13.49
N THR A 77 -1.84 -8.93 -13.25
CA THR A 77 -2.51 -9.77 -14.26
C THR A 77 -4.03 -9.70 -14.07
N ILE A 78 -4.74 -9.29 -15.12
CA ILE A 78 -6.21 -9.35 -15.16
C ILE A 78 -6.63 -10.61 -15.92
N THR A 79 -7.51 -11.40 -15.31
CA THR A 79 -8.02 -12.66 -15.86
C THR A 79 -9.51 -12.55 -16.15
N ALA A 80 -9.93 -12.98 -17.33
CA ALA A 80 -11.32 -13.11 -17.73
C ALA A 80 -11.66 -14.59 -17.97
N SER A 81 -12.67 -15.10 -17.27
CA SER A 81 -13.10 -16.50 -17.33
C SER A 81 -14.60 -16.62 -17.58
N ALA A 82 -15.00 -17.66 -18.32
CA ALA A 82 -16.40 -18.01 -18.53
C ALA A 82 -16.52 -19.53 -18.76
N ALA A 83 -17.65 -20.13 -18.35
CA ALA A 83 -17.85 -21.57 -18.50
C ALA A 83 -17.69 -21.99 -19.97
N THR A 84 -16.97 -23.10 -20.21
CA THR A 84 -16.65 -23.64 -21.56
C THR A 84 -15.72 -22.81 -22.44
N PHE A 85 -15.20 -21.68 -21.95
CA PHE A 85 -14.15 -20.91 -22.61
C PHE A 85 -12.81 -21.16 -21.91
N ALA A 86 -11.72 -21.15 -22.68
CA ALA A 86 -10.41 -20.92 -22.10
C ALA A 86 -10.34 -19.49 -21.56
N ASP A 87 -9.62 -19.29 -20.47
CA ASP A 87 -9.43 -17.97 -19.87
C ASP A 87 -8.65 -17.05 -20.82
N GLY A 88 -8.93 -15.75 -20.73
CA GLY A 88 -8.13 -14.71 -21.35
C GLY A 88 -7.42 -13.91 -20.27
N THR A 89 -6.17 -13.53 -20.50
CA THR A 89 -5.38 -12.74 -19.56
C THR A 89 -4.67 -11.61 -20.29
N ASP A 90 -4.47 -10.50 -19.59
CA ASP A 90 -3.56 -9.43 -20.00
C ASP A 90 -2.96 -8.77 -18.75
N THR A 91 -1.86 -8.05 -18.91
CA THR A 91 -1.14 -7.41 -17.80
C THR A 91 -1.18 -5.90 -17.90
N ILE A 92 -1.13 -5.23 -16.76
CA ILE A 92 -0.95 -3.78 -16.66
C ILE A 92 0.09 -3.47 -15.59
N ASP A 93 0.98 -2.54 -15.88
CA ASP A 93 1.93 -2.01 -14.91
C ASP A 93 1.30 -0.86 -14.12
N VAL A 94 1.27 -0.97 -12.79
CA VAL A 94 0.88 0.10 -11.88
C VAL A 94 2.15 0.74 -11.34
N THR A 95 2.36 2.02 -11.62
CA THR A 95 3.57 2.74 -11.23
C THR A 95 3.38 3.42 -9.89
N ASP A 96 4.25 3.05 -8.95
CA ASP A 96 4.44 3.67 -7.63
C ASP A 96 4.81 5.16 -7.74
N ASP A 97 4.12 6.01 -6.99
CA ASP A 97 4.45 7.44 -6.80
C ASP A 97 4.78 7.85 -5.36
N ASP A 98 4.95 6.87 -4.48
CA ASP A 98 5.37 7.11 -3.11
C ASP A 98 6.86 7.41 -2.97
N THR A 99 7.18 8.04 -1.83
CA THR A 99 8.55 8.36 -1.44
C THR A 99 8.87 7.76 -0.08
N ALA A 100 10.14 7.37 0.10
CA ALA A 100 10.59 6.76 1.34
C ALA A 100 10.42 7.72 2.52
N ALA A 101 9.66 7.28 3.51
CA ALA A 101 9.30 8.04 4.69
C ALA A 101 9.41 7.18 5.96
N LEU A 102 9.58 7.87 7.08
CA LEU A 102 9.46 7.29 8.42
C LEU A 102 8.26 7.91 9.12
N SER A 103 7.49 7.09 9.82
CA SER A 103 6.46 7.55 10.75
C SER A 103 6.88 7.28 12.19
N LEU A 104 6.52 8.19 13.09
CA LEU A 104 6.83 8.08 14.51
C LEU A 104 5.55 8.24 15.33
N SER A 105 5.37 7.36 16.32
CA SER A 105 4.34 7.49 17.33
C SER A 105 4.93 7.26 18.71
N ILE A 106 4.42 7.96 19.72
CA ILE A 106 4.84 7.81 21.12
C ILE A 106 3.59 7.57 21.96
N SER A 107 3.64 6.56 22.82
CA SER A 107 2.53 6.20 23.71
C SER A 107 3.02 5.78 25.10
N PRO A 108 2.45 6.32 26.19
CA PRO A 108 1.48 7.41 26.22
C PRO A 108 2.07 8.73 25.69
N ALA A 109 1.20 9.65 25.23
CA ALA A 109 1.60 10.96 24.70
C ALA A 109 2.04 11.96 25.79
N SER A 110 1.84 11.61 27.07
CA SER A 110 2.33 12.36 28.21
C SER A 110 2.76 11.40 29.31
N MET A 111 3.71 11.83 30.10
CA MET A 111 4.35 11.04 31.14
C MET A 111 4.78 11.97 32.27
N SER A 112 4.80 11.45 33.49
CA SER A 112 5.28 12.20 34.65
C SER A 112 6.80 12.33 34.58
N GLU A 113 7.35 13.51 34.84
CA GLU A 113 8.79 13.73 35.02
C GLU A 113 9.38 12.78 36.09
N ASN A 114 8.60 12.50 37.13
CA ASN A 114 8.97 11.61 38.23
C ASN A 114 8.82 10.13 37.85
N GLY A 115 9.69 9.67 36.95
CA GLY A 115 9.82 8.25 36.58
C GLY A 115 8.79 7.75 35.57
N GLY A 116 8.10 8.65 34.87
CA GLY A 116 7.27 8.28 33.73
C GLY A 116 8.08 7.70 32.58
N SER A 117 7.44 6.85 31.79
CA SER A 117 8.02 6.28 30.57
C SER A 117 6.97 6.21 29.47
N ALA A 118 7.44 6.30 28.24
CA ALA A 118 6.65 6.02 27.04
C ALA A 118 7.43 5.13 26.09
N THR A 119 6.72 4.57 25.12
CA THR A 119 7.30 3.77 24.05
C THR A 119 7.14 4.54 22.75
N GLY A 120 8.26 4.85 22.11
CA GLY A 120 8.31 5.31 20.74
C GLY A 120 8.26 4.13 19.78
N THR A 121 7.49 4.24 18.70
CA THR A 121 7.49 3.28 17.58
C THR A 121 7.80 4.04 16.31
N VAL A 122 8.90 3.66 15.64
CA VAL A 122 9.23 4.15 14.31
C VAL A 122 8.87 3.08 13.27
N SER A 123 8.24 3.49 12.17
CA SER A 123 7.92 2.60 11.04
C SER A 123 8.45 3.17 9.74
N ARG A 124 8.81 2.28 8.81
CA ARG A 124 9.12 2.63 7.41
C ARG A 124 7.93 2.29 6.53
N ASN A 125 7.75 3.04 5.45
CA ASN A 125 6.81 2.70 4.38
C ASN A 125 7.49 2.01 3.18
N THR A 126 8.78 1.74 3.25
CA THR A 126 9.50 1.01 2.21
C THR A 126 9.47 -0.49 2.44
N GLY A 127 9.88 -1.27 1.44
CA GLY A 127 10.08 -2.72 1.56
C GLY A 127 10.91 -3.15 2.77
N THR A 128 10.67 -4.38 3.26
CA THR A 128 11.23 -4.87 4.53
C THR A 128 12.63 -5.49 4.43
N THR A 129 13.26 -5.44 3.26
CA THR A 129 14.61 -5.97 3.06
C THR A 129 15.66 -5.09 3.72
N GLY A 130 16.59 -5.71 4.43
CA GLY A 130 17.71 -5.08 5.09
C GLY A 130 17.34 -4.39 6.40
N ASN A 131 18.35 -4.27 7.27
CA ASN A 131 18.26 -3.46 8.48
C ASN A 131 18.22 -1.98 8.11
N LEU A 132 17.36 -1.20 8.77
CA LEU A 132 17.32 0.25 8.68
C LEU A 132 17.64 0.87 10.05
N THR A 133 18.78 1.54 10.16
CA THR A 133 19.15 2.31 11.35
C THR A 133 18.57 3.72 11.26
N VAL A 134 17.78 4.10 12.26
CA VAL A 134 17.14 5.41 12.39
C VAL A 134 17.83 6.18 13.52
N ASN A 135 18.23 7.41 13.22
CA ASN A 135 18.76 8.32 14.23
C ASN A 135 17.61 9.00 14.97
N LEU A 136 17.70 9.05 16.29
CA LEU A 136 16.70 9.68 17.14
C LEU A 136 17.33 10.84 17.90
N ALA A 137 16.54 11.87 18.15
CA ALA A 137 16.93 13.01 18.97
C ALA A 137 15.72 13.48 19.78
N SER A 138 16.00 13.96 20.98
CA SER A 138 15.03 14.74 21.77
C SER A 138 15.33 16.22 21.54
N SER A 139 14.29 17.04 21.41
CA SER A 139 14.47 18.49 21.31
C SER A 139 14.89 19.11 22.65
N ASP A 140 14.50 18.46 23.75
CA ASP A 140 14.85 18.84 25.11
C ASP A 140 15.20 17.63 25.98
N THR A 141 16.51 17.47 26.22
CA THR A 141 17.03 16.30 26.93
C THR A 141 16.97 16.44 28.45
N SER A 142 16.64 17.62 28.98
CA SER A 142 16.38 17.82 30.41
C SER A 142 15.03 17.25 30.86
N GLU A 143 14.14 16.93 29.93
CA GLU A 143 12.74 16.59 30.16
C GLU A 143 12.43 15.19 29.63
N ALA A 144 12.95 14.83 28.44
CA ALA A 144 12.82 13.49 27.89
C ALA A 144 14.06 13.03 27.11
N THR A 145 14.43 11.76 27.30
CA THR A 145 15.55 11.15 26.59
C THR A 145 15.12 9.95 25.76
N VAL A 146 15.86 9.73 24.66
CA VAL A 146 15.72 8.60 23.74
C VAL A 146 17.11 8.02 23.45
N PRO A 147 17.24 6.74 23.05
CA PRO A 147 18.50 6.21 22.53
C PRO A 147 18.95 7.00 21.29
N ALA A 148 20.26 7.09 21.03
CA ALA A 148 20.77 7.80 19.86
C ALA A 148 20.29 7.19 18.52
N THR A 149 20.05 5.87 18.50
CA THR A 149 19.54 5.17 17.34
C THR A 149 18.58 4.06 17.73
N VAL A 150 17.69 3.71 16.82
CA VAL A 150 16.90 2.47 16.83
C VAL A 150 17.09 1.78 15.49
N THR A 151 17.11 0.45 15.46
CA THR A 151 17.20 -0.32 14.21
C THR A 151 15.88 -1.01 13.96
N ILE A 152 15.29 -0.78 12.79
CA ILE A 152 14.25 -1.62 12.21
C ILE A 152 14.95 -2.84 11.60
N PRO A 153 14.78 -4.06 12.15
CA PRO A 153 15.47 -5.24 11.63
C PRO A 153 15.00 -5.64 10.24
N ASP A 154 15.84 -6.40 9.54
CA ASP A 154 15.47 -7.10 8.31
C ASP A 154 14.18 -7.92 8.49
N GLY A 155 13.30 -7.84 7.50
CA GLY A 155 11.97 -8.43 7.53
C GLY A 155 10.93 -7.70 8.40
N GLN A 156 11.30 -6.59 9.08
CA GLN A 156 10.37 -5.80 9.90
C GLN A 156 10.03 -4.45 9.25
N ALA A 157 8.80 -3.98 9.45
CA ALA A 157 8.36 -2.65 9.03
C ALA A 157 8.52 -1.58 10.13
N SER A 158 8.73 -1.99 11.39
CA SER A 158 8.83 -1.08 12.52
C SER A 158 9.76 -1.58 13.62
N ALA A 159 10.15 -0.66 14.50
CA ALA A 159 10.86 -0.95 15.75
C ALA A 159 10.42 -0.01 16.87
N MET A 160 10.47 -0.53 18.09
CA MET A 160 10.16 0.23 19.30
C MET A 160 11.44 0.69 20.00
N PHE A 161 11.36 1.82 20.69
CA PHE A 161 12.42 2.35 21.56
C PHE A 161 11.83 3.02 22.81
N PRO A 162 12.55 3.02 23.94
CA PRO A 162 12.09 3.68 25.15
C PRO A 162 12.20 5.21 25.02
N VAL A 163 11.19 5.91 25.55
CA VAL A 163 11.23 7.33 25.87
C VAL A 163 11.19 7.45 27.39
N THR A 164 12.16 8.12 27.98
CA THR A 164 12.32 8.18 29.45
C THR A 164 12.24 9.63 29.91
N ALA A 165 11.39 9.92 30.89
CA ALA A 165 11.29 11.26 31.45
C ALA A 165 12.51 11.51 32.32
N VAL A 166 12.91 12.77 32.39
CA VAL A 166 13.98 13.20 33.29
C VAL A 166 13.34 14.04 34.37
N ASP A 167 13.52 13.61 35.62
CA ASP A 167 13.10 14.36 36.80
C ASP A 167 14.12 15.48 37.04
N ASP A 168 13.64 16.72 37.02
CA ASP A 168 14.46 17.88 37.32
C ASP A 168 14.01 18.56 38.63
N ALA A 169 14.77 19.59 39.05
CA ALA A 169 14.48 20.28 40.30
C ALA A 169 13.62 21.55 40.12
N ILE A 170 13.06 21.76 38.92
CA ILE A 170 12.40 22.99 38.50
C ILE A 170 10.91 22.71 38.32
N VAL A 171 10.08 23.42 39.09
CA VAL A 171 8.63 23.35 38.87
C VAL A 171 8.27 24.28 37.71
N ASP A 172 8.14 23.74 36.51
CA ASP A 172 7.82 24.51 35.29
C ASP A 172 6.56 24.05 34.54
N GLY A 173 5.98 22.91 34.92
CA GLY A 173 4.69 22.44 34.44
C GLY A 173 4.80 21.43 33.30
N THR A 174 3.79 21.39 32.41
CA THR A 174 3.82 20.46 31.27
C THR A 174 4.70 21.02 30.16
N GLN A 175 5.82 20.35 29.88
CA GLN A 175 6.68 20.64 28.74
C GLN A 175 6.31 19.80 27.52
N THR A 176 6.54 20.36 26.32
CA THR A 176 6.42 19.64 25.03
C THR A 176 7.81 19.50 24.45
N VAL A 177 8.18 18.26 24.12
CA VAL A 177 9.53 17.84 23.72
C VAL A 177 9.50 17.12 22.38
#